data_AF-A0A0C2D7L2-F1
#
_entry.id   AF-A0A0C2D7L2-F1
#
_cell.length_a   1.000
_cell.length_b   1.000
_cell.length_c   1.000
_cell.angle_alpha   90.00
_cell.angle_beta   90.00
_cell.angle_gamma   90.00
#
_symmetry.space_group_name_H-M   'P 1'
#
loop_
_entity.id
_entity.type
_entity.pdbx_description
1 polymer ?
#
loop_
_entity_poly.entity_id
_entity_poly.type
_entity_poly.pdbx_seq_one_letter_code
_entity_poly.pdbx_strand_id
1 'polypeptide(L)'
;MRGRDLSLALLGLLALGGAAALGSPAGPAAVRLAPSVLLVDLAALALTAPALIAVHQFLRLSAKPEDLAAGLGRALVHGGRVAAGLSVIVLFFSATTDLAIPMLLASLVGVGVFTTATACVELSRAERKGGPVVGYFPLLLLGWVALSWIIALRVGVDVGAWVIGFEGGVWS
;
A
#
# COMPACT_ATOMS: atom_id res chain seq x y z
N MET A 1 -16.14 -9.86 -1.30
CA MET A 1 -14.80 -10.45 -1.54
C MET A 1 -14.73 -11.78 -0.83
N ARG A 2 -14.11 -12.81 -1.41
CA ARG A 2 -13.90 -14.08 -0.70
C ARG A 2 -12.68 -13.91 0.21
N GLY A 3 -12.77 -14.34 1.48
CA GLY A 3 -11.66 -14.20 2.45
C GLY A 3 -10.32 -14.75 1.94
N ARG A 4 -10.38 -15.77 1.07
CA ARG A 4 -9.22 -16.37 0.40
C ARG A 4 -8.43 -15.39 -0.48
N ASP A 5 -9.09 -14.44 -1.14
CA ASP A 5 -8.41 -13.46 -2.00
C ASP A 5 -7.66 -12.42 -1.17
N LEU A 6 -8.24 -12.03 -0.02
CA LEU A 6 -7.61 -11.12 0.93
C LEU A 6 -6.38 -11.78 1.58
N SER A 7 -6.49 -13.05 2.01
CA SER A 7 -5.36 -13.77 2.59
C SER A 7 -4.21 -13.93 1.59
N LEU A 8 -4.51 -14.17 0.32
CA LEU A 8 -3.49 -14.25 -0.74
C LEU A 8 -2.80 -12.91 -0.99
N ALA A 9 -3.56 -11.81 -0.93
CA ALA A 9 -3.00 -10.47 -1.09
C ALA A 9 -2.06 -10.10 0.07
N LEU A 10 -2.49 -10.39 1.30
CA LEU A 10 -1.67 -10.19 2.50
C LEU A 10 -0.41 -11.06 2.45
N LEU A 11 -0.54 -12.32 2.05
CA LEU A 11 0.60 -13.22 1.85
C LEU A 11 1.57 -12.70 0.78
N GLY A 12 1.07 -12.09 -0.30
CA GLY A 12 1.91 -11.49 -1.34
C GLY A 12 2.75 -10.31 -0.83
N LEU A 13 2.15 -9.43 -0.03
CA LEU A 13 2.85 -8.31 0.62
C LEU A 13 3.87 -8.82 1.66
N LEU A 14 3.50 -9.85 2.43
CA LEU A 14 4.39 -10.49 3.40
C LEU A 14 5.56 -11.19 2.71
N ALA A 15 5.31 -11.88 1.60
CA ALA A 15 6.33 -12.53 0.79
C ALA A 15 7.30 -11.52 0.17
N LEU A 16 6.82 -10.35 -0.26
CA LEU A 16 7.68 -9.27 -0.76
C LEU A 16 8.64 -8.76 0.32
N GLY A 17 8.13 -8.49 1.53
CA GLY A 17 8.97 -8.09 2.66
C GLY A 17 9.93 -9.21 3.12
N GLY A 18 9.47 -10.47 3.11
CA GLY A 18 10.29 -11.64 3.43
C GLY A 18 11.40 -11.92 2.40
N ALA A 19 11.13 -11.72 1.12
CA ALA A 19 12.12 -11.87 0.05
C ALA A 19 13.29 -10.89 0.23
N ALA A 20 13.00 -9.66 0.65
CA ALA A 20 14.04 -8.68 0.94
C ALA A 20 14.72 -8.89 2.28
N ALA A 21 14.02 -9.42 3.29
CA ALA A 21 14.63 -9.86 4.54
C ALA A 21 15.74 -10.88 4.29
N LEU A 22 15.51 -11.85 3.41
CA LEU A 22 16.50 -12.87 3.03
C LEU A 22 17.72 -12.31 2.29
N GLY A 23 17.58 -11.13 1.66
CA GLY A 23 18.67 -10.43 0.99
C GLY A 23 19.39 -9.38 1.82
N SER A 24 18.97 -9.19 3.07
CA SER A 24 19.58 -8.19 3.93
C SER A 24 20.75 -8.80 4.70
N PRO A 25 21.95 -8.19 4.67
CA PRO A 25 23.08 -8.64 5.49
C PRO A 25 22.88 -8.37 6.99
N ALA A 26 21.84 -7.62 7.38
CA ALA A 26 21.56 -7.22 8.76
C ALA A 26 20.53 -8.15 9.42
N GLY A 27 21.00 -9.20 10.11
CA GLY A 27 20.19 -10.26 10.74
C GLY A 27 18.94 -9.81 11.52
N PRO A 28 19.02 -8.91 12.51
CA PRO A 28 17.84 -8.48 13.28
C PRO A 28 16.92 -7.53 12.51
N ALA A 29 17.43 -6.79 11.52
CA ALA A 29 16.64 -5.90 10.67
C ALA A 29 15.83 -6.68 9.63
N ALA A 30 16.35 -7.83 9.15
CA ALA A 30 15.67 -8.75 8.25
C ALA A 30 14.31 -9.22 8.81
N VAL A 31 14.26 -9.59 10.09
CA VAL A 31 13.02 -10.08 10.73
C VAL A 31 11.91 -9.01 10.78
N ARG A 32 12.30 -7.72 10.76
CA ARG A 32 11.38 -6.57 10.81
C ARG A 32 10.91 -6.10 9.43
N LEU A 33 11.59 -6.52 8.35
CA LEU A 33 11.30 -6.15 6.96
C LEU A 33 10.07 -6.86 6.37
N ALA A 34 9.75 -8.06 6.85
CA ALA A 34 8.55 -8.78 6.41
C ALA A 34 7.24 -8.10 6.85
N PRO A 35 7.05 -7.73 8.13
CA PRO A 35 5.84 -7.04 8.57
C PRO A 35 5.79 -5.55 8.18
N SER A 36 6.93 -4.89 7.93
CA SER A 36 6.97 -3.46 7.63
C SER A 36 6.17 -3.07 6.38
N VAL A 37 6.28 -3.87 5.32
CA VAL A 37 5.55 -3.65 4.05
C VAL A 37 4.04 -3.70 4.28
N LEU A 38 3.58 -4.67 5.08
CA LEU A 38 2.18 -4.78 5.45
C LEU A 38 1.73 -3.60 6.31
N LEU A 39 2.54 -3.18 7.29
CA LEU A 39 2.21 -2.08 8.19
C LEU A 39 2.06 -0.76 7.44
N VAL A 40 2.95 -0.45 6.48
CA VAL A 40 2.88 0.79 5.70
C VAL A 40 1.61 0.83 4.85
N ASP A 41 1.34 -0.24 4.10
CA ASP A 41 0.22 -0.28 3.15
C ASP A 41 -1.14 -0.33 3.88
N LEU A 42 -1.24 -1.13 4.94
CA LEU A 42 -2.45 -1.21 5.77
C LEU A 42 -2.68 0.07 6.58
N ALA A 43 -1.64 0.70 7.13
CA ALA A 43 -1.81 1.95 7.87
C ALA A 43 -2.28 3.08 6.95
N ALA A 44 -1.69 3.21 5.76
CA ALA A 44 -2.11 4.21 4.79
C ALA A 44 -3.59 4.01 4.38
N LEU A 45 -4.01 2.77 4.12
CA LEU A 45 -5.40 2.46 3.79
C LEU A 45 -6.36 2.67 4.99
N ALA A 46 -5.98 2.21 6.17
CA ALA A 46 -6.82 2.33 7.37
C ALA A 46 -7.03 3.80 7.79
N LEU A 47 -6.02 4.65 7.60
CA LEU A 47 -6.09 6.07 7.92
C LEU A 47 -6.83 6.88 6.85
N THR A 48 -6.69 6.53 5.58
CA THR A 48 -7.27 7.33 4.49
C THR A 48 -8.65 6.88 4.03
N ALA A 49 -9.01 5.60 4.19
CA ALA A 49 -10.31 5.09 3.74
C ALA A 49 -11.50 5.73 4.48
N PRO A 50 -11.50 5.87 5.83
CA PRO A 50 -12.60 6.54 6.54
C PRO A 50 -12.71 8.01 6.15
N ALA A 51 -11.57 8.70 5.96
CA ALA A 51 -11.52 10.09 5.54
C ALA A 51 -12.10 10.26 4.12
N LEU A 52 -11.74 9.37 3.19
CA LEU A 52 -12.31 9.35 1.84
C LEU A 52 -13.82 9.16 1.86
N ILE A 53 -14.31 8.19 2.65
CA ILE A 53 -15.74 7.89 2.75
C ILE A 53 -16.50 9.08 3.39
N ALA A 54 -15.97 9.66 4.46
CA ALA A 54 -16.60 10.80 5.13
C ALA A 54 -16.70 12.03 4.21
N VAL A 55 -15.61 12.38 3.52
CA VAL A 55 -15.62 13.52 2.58
C VAL A 55 -16.48 13.22 1.35
N HIS A 56 -16.49 11.98 0.87
CA HIS A 56 -17.39 11.56 -0.23
C HIS A 56 -18.87 11.76 0.12
N GLN A 57 -19.26 11.36 1.34
CA GLN A 57 -20.62 11.56 1.84
C GLN A 57 -20.94 13.05 2.09
N PHE A 58 -19.97 13.83 2.61
CA PHE A 58 -20.13 15.27 2.79
C PHE A 58 -20.40 15.99 1.46
N LEU A 59 -19.71 15.58 0.40
CA LEU A 59 -19.88 16.11 -0.95
C LEU A 59 -21.13 15.55 -1.67
N ARG A 60 -21.92 14.69 -1.02
CA ARG A 60 -23.14 14.05 -1.56
C ARG A 60 -22.92 13.40 -2.93
N LEU A 61 -21.77 12.75 -3.09
CA LEU A 61 -21.42 12.03 -4.30
C LEU A 61 -22.27 10.77 -4.48
N SER A 62 -22.30 10.24 -5.70
CA SER A 62 -23.34 9.28 -6.12
C SER A 62 -23.09 7.84 -5.67
N ALA A 63 -21.83 7.45 -5.45
CA ALA A 63 -21.52 6.09 -5.02
C ALA A 63 -21.96 5.80 -3.57
N LYS A 64 -22.37 4.56 -3.32
CA LYS A 64 -22.59 4.07 -1.96
C LYS A 64 -21.25 3.82 -1.26
N PRO A 65 -21.15 4.04 0.06
CA PRO A 65 -19.90 3.83 0.80
C PRO A 65 -19.43 2.37 0.75
N GLU A 66 -20.35 1.40 0.67
CA GLU A 66 -20.00 -0.02 0.56
C GLU A 66 -19.30 -0.33 -0.77
N ASP A 67 -19.69 0.33 -1.86
CA ASP A 67 -19.08 0.14 -3.18
C ASP A 67 -17.67 0.74 -3.25
N LEU A 68 -17.44 1.86 -2.55
CA LEU A 68 -16.11 2.47 -2.40
C LEU A 68 -15.18 1.57 -1.58
N ALA A 69 -15.66 1.07 -0.43
CA ALA A 69 -14.90 0.14 0.41
C ALA A 69 -14.59 -1.16 -0.35
N ALA A 70 -15.54 -1.69 -1.11
CA ALA A 70 -15.31 -2.84 -1.97
C ALA A 70 -14.31 -2.56 -3.09
N GLY A 71 -14.32 -1.34 -3.66
CA GLY A 71 -13.35 -0.89 -4.67
C GLY A 71 -11.92 -0.83 -4.12
N LEU A 72 -11.74 -0.22 -2.94
CA LEU A 72 -10.46 -0.19 -2.23
C LEU A 72 -9.96 -1.61 -1.88
N GLY A 73 -10.85 -2.47 -1.40
CA GLY A 73 -10.52 -3.88 -1.13
C GLY A 73 -10.09 -4.62 -2.39
N ARG A 74 -10.75 -4.39 -3.53
CA ARG A 74 -10.33 -4.96 -4.82
C ARG A 74 -8.96 -4.45 -5.23
N ALA A 75 -8.67 -3.16 -5.08
CA ALA A 75 -7.36 -2.59 -5.38
C ALA A 75 -6.26 -3.23 -4.52
N LEU A 76 -6.48 -3.40 -3.21
CA LEU A 76 -5.56 -4.10 -2.31
C LEU A 76 -5.28 -5.54 -2.76
N VAL A 77 -6.32 -6.27 -3.20
CA VAL A 77 -6.13 -7.65 -3.71
C VAL A 77 -5.29 -7.69 -4.98
N HIS A 78 -5.48 -6.73 -5.89
CA HIS A 78 -4.67 -6.64 -7.10
C HIS A 78 -3.22 -6.24 -6.75
N GLY A 79 -3.04 -5.29 -5.85
CA GLY A 79 -1.74 -4.88 -5.31
C GLY A 79 -0.97 -6.05 -4.70
N GLY A 80 -1.61 -6.82 -3.82
CA GLY A 80 -1.00 -7.98 -3.18
C GLY A 80 -0.62 -9.10 -4.16
N ARG A 81 -1.39 -9.30 -5.24
CA ARG A 81 -1.02 -10.24 -6.32
C ARG A 81 0.22 -9.77 -7.09
N VAL A 82 0.31 -8.47 -7.37
CA VAL A 82 1.50 -7.89 -8.00
C VAL A 82 2.71 -7.99 -7.07
N ALA A 83 2.52 -7.72 -5.77
CA ALA A 83 3.56 -7.89 -4.75
C ALA A 83 4.06 -9.35 -4.69
N ALA A 84 3.17 -10.34 -4.79
CA ALA A 84 3.54 -11.75 -4.85
C ALA A 84 4.38 -12.09 -6.10
N GLY A 85 4.12 -11.46 -7.25
CA GLY A 85 4.95 -11.63 -8.45
C GLY A 85 6.31 -10.96 -8.31
N LEU A 86 6.34 -9.75 -7.74
CA LEU A 86 7.56 -8.98 -7.52
C LEU A 86 8.47 -9.60 -6.44
N SER A 87 7.91 -10.34 -5.48
CA SER A 87 8.71 -11.01 -4.44
C SER A 87 9.71 -12.00 -5.03
N VAL A 88 9.36 -12.71 -6.10
CA VAL A 88 10.27 -13.62 -6.82
C VAL A 88 11.43 -12.84 -7.46
N ILE A 89 11.14 -11.68 -8.03
CA ILE A 89 12.15 -10.81 -8.64
C ILE A 89 13.09 -10.25 -7.56
N VAL A 90 12.54 -9.74 -6.46
CA VAL A 90 13.32 -9.24 -5.32
C VAL A 90 14.19 -10.36 -4.75
N LEU A 91 13.67 -11.58 -4.63
CA LEU A 91 14.42 -12.74 -4.14
C LEU A 91 15.56 -13.13 -5.09
N PHE A 92 15.31 -13.11 -6.41
CA PHE A 92 16.34 -13.37 -7.40
C PHE A 92 17.48 -12.33 -7.34
N PHE A 93 17.15 -11.04 -7.29
CA PHE A 93 18.15 -9.98 -7.17
C PHE A 93 18.87 -10.01 -5.83
N SER A 94 18.16 -10.31 -4.75
CA SER A 94 18.73 -10.56 -3.42
C SER A 94 19.78 -11.68 -3.43
N ALA A 95 19.50 -12.78 -4.12
CA ALA A 95 20.42 -13.91 -4.19
C ALA A 95 21.61 -13.68 -5.14
N THR A 96 21.48 -12.79 -6.12
CA THR A 96 22.47 -12.61 -7.20
C THR A 96 23.27 -11.30 -7.10
N THR A 97 22.78 -10.30 -6.36
CA THR A 97 23.36 -8.95 -6.28
C THR A 97 23.15 -8.32 -4.90
N ASP A 98 24.05 -7.42 -4.49
CA ASP A 98 23.90 -6.60 -3.26
C ASP A 98 22.82 -5.49 -3.40
N LEU A 99 21.94 -5.58 -4.39
CA LEU A 99 20.91 -4.59 -4.73
C LEU A 99 19.54 -4.90 -4.11
N ALA A 100 19.48 -5.77 -3.10
CA ALA A 100 18.22 -6.22 -2.47
C ALA A 100 17.37 -5.04 -1.95
N ILE A 101 17.98 -4.07 -1.27
CA ILE A 101 17.30 -2.90 -0.68
C ILE A 101 16.74 -1.94 -1.74
N PRO A 102 17.53 -1.45 -2.72
CA PRO A 102 16.99 -0.59 -3.78
C PRO A 102 15.93 -1.31 -4.62
N MET A 103 16.06 -2.62 -4.84
CA MET A 103 15.06 -3.39 -5.57
C MET A 103 13.75 -3.57 -4.78
N LEU A 104 13.83 -3.75 -3.45
CA LEU A 104 12.65 -3.72 -2.58
C LEU A 104 11.98 -2.34 -2.63
N LEU A 105 12.73 -1.24 -2.52
CA LEU A 105 12.15 0.10 -2.59
C LEU A 105 11.46 0.35 -3.93
N ALA A 106 12.11 -0.01 -5.05
CA ALA A 106 11.51 0.10 -6.38
C ALA A 106 10.24 -0.75 -6.51
N SER A 107 10.25 -1.97 -5.95
CA SER A 107 9.09 -2.87 -5.95
C SER A 107 7.94 -2.33 -5.10
N LEU A 108 8.22 -1.79 -3.91
CA LEU A 108 7.24 -1.13 -3.04
C LEU A 108 6.60 0.07 -3.72
N VAL A 109 7.41 0.93 -4.35
CA VAL A 109 6.91 2.07 -5.12
C VAL A 109 6.04 1.58 -6.29
N GLY A 110 6.49 0.54 -7.02
CA GLY A 110 5.74 -0.06 -8.11
C GLY A 110 4.39 -0.63 -7.67
N VAL A 111 4.35 -1.39 -6.56
CA VAL A 111 3.11 -1.90 -5.96
C VAL A 111 2.23 -0.73 -5.52
N GLY A 112 2.76 0.26 -4.81
CA GLY A 112 2.01 1.43 -4.35
C GLY A 112 1.38 2.22 -5.50
N VAL A 113 2.13 2.49 -6.58
CA VAL A 113 1.61 3.15 -7.78
C VAL A 113 0.52 2.30 -8.44
N PHE A 114 0.73 1.00 -8.57
CA PHE A 114 -0.24 0.10 -9.20
C PHE A 114 -1.53 -0.03 -8.37
N THR A 115 -1.42 -0.21 -7.06
CA THR A 115 -2.54 -0.26 -6.12
C THR A 115 -3.32 1.07 -6.14
N THR A 116 -2.61 2.20 -6.17
CA THR A 116 -3.25 3.52 -6.27
C THR A 116 -3.98 3.69 -7.60
N ALA A 117 -3.35 3.33 -8.72
CA ALA A 117 -3.96 3.42 -10.04
C ALA A 117 -5.21 2.54 -10.16
N THR A 118 -5.14 1.30 -9.66
CA THR A 118 -6.29 0.39 -9.63
C THR A 118 -7.39 0.88 -8.69
N ALA A 119 -7.04 1.47 -7.54
CA ALA A 119 -8.00 2.13 -6.65
C ALA A 119 -8.70 3.30 -7.35
N CYS A 120 -7.97 4.16 -8.05
CA CYS A 120 -8.56 5.27 -8.82
C CYS A 120 -9.55 4.78 -9.88
N VAL A 121 -9.20 3.71 -10.61
CA VAL A 121 -10.09 3.10 -11.62
C VAL A 121 -11.34 2.50 -10.96
N GLU A 122 -11.20 1.75 -9.88
CA GLU A 122 -12.32 1.12 -9.17
C GLU A 122 -13.25 2.15 -8.51
N LEU A 123 -12.70 3.19 -7.88
CA LEU A 123 -13.45 4.31 -7.31
C LEU A 123 -14.20 5.07 -8.39
N SER A 124 -13.53 5.38 -9.51
CA SER A 124 -14.17 6.06 -10.66
C SER A 124 -15.29 5.22 -11.27
N ARG A 125 -15.11 3.90 -11.30
CA ARG A 125 -16.12 2.96 -11.79
C ARG A 125 -17.32 2.88 -10.84
N ALA A 126 -17.09 2.90 -9.53
CA ALA A 126 -18.14 2.94 -8.53
C ALA A 126 -18.97 4.23 -8.63
N GLU A 127 -18.30 5.38 -8.78
CA GLU A 127 -18.96 6.68 -8.92
C GLU A 127 -19.82 6.76 -10.19
N ARG A 128 -19.28 6.32 -11.33
CA ARG A 128 -20.03 6.27 -12.60
C ARG A 128 -21.24 5.34 -12.58
N LYS A 129 -21.23 4.30 -11.74
CA LYS A 129 -22.38 3.41 -11.55
C LYS A 129 -23.46 4.03 -10.69
N GLY A 130 -23.08 4.89 -9.74
CA GLY A 130 -24.01 5.61 -8.87
C GLY A 130 -24.76 6.74 -9.59
N GLY A 131 -24.14 7.35 -10.61
CA GLY A 131 -24.75 8.46 -11.35
C GLY A 131 -23.75 9.27 -12.17
N PRO A 132 -24.16 10.46 -12.66
CA PRO A 132 -23.26 11.37 -13.35
C PRO A 132 -22.14 11.84 -12.41
N VAL A 133 -20.90 11.73 -12.89
CA VAL A 133 -19.72 12.10 -12.10
C VAL A 133 -19.67 13.62 -11.94
N VAL A 134 -19.73 14.08 -10.70
CA VAL A 134 -19.66 15.51 -10.35
C VAL A 134 -18.21 15.99 -10.49
N GLY A 135 -18.00 17.23 -10.97
CA GLY A 135 -16.67 17.78 -11.25
C GLY A 135 -15.69 17.83 -10.06
N TYR A 136 -16.18 17.73 -8.82
CA TYR A 136 -15.34 17.70 -7.62
C TYR A 136 -14.79 16.30 -7.27
N PHE A 137 -15.34 15.23 -7.85
CA PHE A 137 -14.86 13.87 -7.64
C PHE A 137 -13.38 13.65 -8.02
N PRO A 138 -12.87 14.12 -9.18
CA PRO A 138 -11.44 14.01 -9.50
C PRO A 138 -10.54 14.79 -8.52
N LEU A 139 -10.99 15.93 -7.99
CA LEU A 139 -10.28 16.68 -6.96
C LEU A 139 -10.20 15.90 -5.64
N LEU A 140 -11.30 15.27 -5.23
CA LEU A 140 -11.33 14.38 -4.06
C LEU A 140 -10.36 13.21 -4.21
N LEU A 141 -10.38 12.56 -5.39
CA LEU A 141 -9.48 11.47 -5.73
C LEU A 141 -8.01 11.91 -5.65
N LEU A 142 -7.68 13.06 -6.24
CA LEU A 142 -6.32 13.57 -6.28
C LEU A 142 -5.84 13.98 -4.88
N GLY A 143 -6.71 14.58 -4.07
CA GLY A 143 -6.45 14.87 -2.66
C GLY A 143 -6.24 13.61 -1.83
N TRP A 144 -7.05 12.57 -2.04
CA TRP A 144 -6.89 11.28 -1.38
C TRP A 144 -5.60 10.57 -1.79
N VAL A 145 -5.25 10.58 -3.07
CA VAL A 145 -3.97 10.04 -3.56
C VAL A 145 -2.81 10.77 -2.88
N ALA A 146 -2.80 12.10 -2.89
CA ALA A 146 -1.74 12.89 -2.27
C ALA A 146 -1.63 12.57 -0.76
N LEU A 147 -2.75 12.52 -0.04
CA LEU A 147 -2.78 12.19 1.38
C LEU A 147 -2.28 10.77 1.65
N SER A 148 -2.68 9.80 0.83
CA SER A 148 -2.24 8.40 0.95
C SER A 148 -0.74 8.26 0.77
N TRP A 149 -0.16 8.96 -0.22
CA TRP A 149 1.28 8.97 -0.44
C TRP A 149 2.05 9.67 0.67
N ILE A 150 1.53 10.78 1.20
CA ILE A 150 2.15 11.49 2.34
C ILE A 150 2.18 10.57 3.58
N ILE A 151 1.06 9.91 3.88
CA ILE A 151 0.99 8.98 5.01
C ILE A 151 1.88 7.77 4.77
N ALA A 152 1.88 7.18 3.58
CA ALA A 152 2.74 6.05 3.24
C ALA A 152 4.22 6.40 3.35
N LEU A 153 4.63 7.59 2.89
CA LEU A 153 6.00 8.10 3.07
C LEU A 153 6.33 8.30 4.55
N ARG A 154 5.43 8.90 5.32
CA ARG A 154 5.67 9.15 6.74
C ARG A 154 5.79 7.85 7.54
N VAL A 155 4.83 6.94 7.39
CA VAL A 155 4.86 5.62 8.02
C VAL A 155 6.06 4.82 7.52
N GLY A 156 6.41 4.93 6.23
CA GLY A 156 7.61 4.30 5.67
C GLY A 156 8.91 4.78 6.32
N VAL A 157 9.03 6.08 6.60
CA VAL A 157 10.18 6.65 7.35
C VAL A 157 10.21 6.14 8.78
N ASP A 158 9.07 6.17 9.49
CA ASP A 158 8.99 5.74 10.89
C ASP A 158 9.29 4.23 11.03
N VAL A 159 8.77 3.42 10.10
CA VAL A 159 9.04 1.98 10.02
C VAL A 159 10.47 1.69 9.58
N GLY A 160 11.03 2.46 8.65
CA GLY A 160 12.44 2.36 8.25
C GLY A 160 13.39 2.64 9.41
N ALA A 161 13.11 3.67 10.22
CA ALA A 161 13.86 3.96 11.44
C ALA A 161 13.78 2.81 12.46
N TRP A 162 12.60 2.19 12.61
CA TRP A 162 12.39 1.03 13.47
C TRP A 162 13.13 -0.24 12.99
N VAL A 163 13.19 -0.46 11.66
CA VAL A 163 13.90 -1.59 11.04
C VAL A 163 15.41 -1.44 11.20
N ILE A 164 15.95 -0.23 11.01
CA ILE A 164 17.39 0.05 11.07
C ILE A 164 17.89 0.15 12.53
N GLY A 165 16.98 0.27 13.51
CA GLY A 165 17.33 0.32 14.93
C GLY A 165 17.83 1.68 15.38
N PHE A 166 17.25 2.77 14.87
CA PHE A 166 17.40 4.09 15.49
C PHE A 166 16.60 4.12 16.81
N GLU A 167 17.08 3.42 17.84
CA GLU A 167 16.74 3.80 19.21
C GLU A 167 17.39 5.16 19.49
N GLY A 168 16.59 6.10 19.99
CA GLY A 168 16.91 7.52 20.04
C GLY A 168 18.26 7.83 20.69
N GLY A 169 19.14 8.40 19.90
CA GLY A 169 20.34 9.10 20.38
C GLY A 169 20.25 10.60 20.15
N VAL A 170 19.12 11.27 20.45
CA VAL A 170 19.06 12.74 20.59
C VAL A 170 17.91 13.13 21.52
N TRP A 171 18.12 13.01 22.83
CA TRP A 171 17.63 13.93 23.88
C TRP A 171 18.52 13.71 25.10
N SER A 172 19.71 14.30 25.07
CA SER A 172 20.53 14.59 26.26
C SER A 172 20.92 16.06 26.19
#